data_AF-A0A511TEB9-F1
#
_entry.id   AF-A0A511TEB9-F1
#
_cell.length_a   1.000
_cell.length_b   1.000
_cell.length_c   1.000
_cell.angle_alpha   90.00
_cell.angle_beta   90.00
_cell.angle_gamma   90.00
#
_symmetry.space_group_name_H-M   'P 1'
#
loop_
_entity.id
_entity.type
_entity.pdbx_description
1 polymer ?
#
loop_
_entity_poly.entity_id
_entity_poly.type
_entity_poly.pdbx_seq_one_letter_code
_entity_poly.pdbx_strand_id
1 'polypeptide(L)'
;MSLLLALSLVAPTMLAQSPSSPRDETVRVRIETDSPEVSLFRITSEGYGSVATAGGAGTVGIIHYQRECRMPCDVTLRDPTTDFFIAGSGITPSRRFTLLDHGRDVSLQVDPGSSGLRFTGWVSTLMGVSLAILGGTMMLIDSSSAEDSSLPEDKLFRKVGVGSLIGGGALMVIGIPLIAFNGTDVKFAPNKLTGNQGMDL
;
A
#
# COMPACT_ATOMS: atom_id res chain seq x y z
N MET A 1 -26.68 80.41 10.01
CA MET A 1 -26.75 80.08 8.57
C MET A 1 -25.49 79.30 8.23
N SER A 2 -25.49 77.98 8.43
CA SER A 2 -24.40 77.09 8.02
C SER A 2 -25.01 75.81 7.44
N LEU A 3 -24.66 75.57 6.18
CA LEU A 3 -25.14 74.53 5.29
C LEU A 3 -24.47 73.17 5.56
N LEU A 4 -25.30 72.12 5.46
CA LEU A 4 -25.12 70.87 4.69
C LEU A 4 -23.69 70.33 4.46
N LEU A 5 -23.47 69.07 4.82
CA LEU A 5 -22.96 68.02 3.91
C LEU A 5 -22.95 66.65 4.62
N ALA A 6 -24.01 65.86 4.40
CA ALA A 6 -24.04 64.44 4.71
C ALA A 6 -23.57 63.67 3.47
N LEU A 7 -22.32 63.20 3.49
CA LEU A 7 -21.77 62.33 2.45
C LEU A 7 -22.10 60.86 2.80
N SER A 8 -23.13 60.31 2.18
CA SER A 8 -23.43 58.88 2.22
C SER A 8 -22.54 58.14 1.22
N LEU A 9 -21.45 57.53 1.70
CA LEU A 9 -20.68 56.56 0.92
C LEU A 9 -21.46 55.24 0.84
N VAL A 10 -22.12 54.99 -0.29
CA VAL A 10 -22.60 53.65 -0.63
C VAL A 10 -21.48 52.95 -1.39
N ALA A 11 -20.73 52.09 -0.70
CA ALA A 11 -19.77 51.20 -1.35
C ALA A 11 -20.53 50.04 -2.01
N PRO A 12 -20.25 49.68 -3.28
CA PRO A 12 -20.80 48.48 -3.88
C PRO A 12 -20.19 47.26 -3.20
N THR A 13 -21.01 46.50 -2.48
CA THR A 13 -20.69 45.15 -2.00
C THR A 13 -20.57 44.23 -3.21
N MET A 14 -19.37 44.17 -3.80
CA MET A 14 -19.02 43.05 -4.67
C MET A 14 -18.96 41.79 -3.82
N LEU A 15 -19.97 40.93 -3.95
CA LEU A 15 -19.92 39.57 -3.45
C LEU A 15 -18.78 38.86 -4.17
N ALA A 16 -17.62 38.79 -3.53
CA ALA A 16 -16.55 37.88 -3.93
C ALA A 16 -17.14 36.46 -3.86
N GLN A 17 -17.51 35.92 -5.02
CA GLN A 17 -17.81 34.50 -5.13
C GLN A 17 -16.50 33.78 -4.88
N SER A 18 -16.38 33.17 -3.70
CA SER A 18 -15.22 32.38 -3.33
C SER A 18 -15.05 31.28 -4.39
N PRO A 19 -13.88 31.11 -5.02
CA PRO A 19 -13.67 30.00 -5.94
C PRO A 19 -13.98 28.70 -5.18
N SER A 20 -14.84 27.86 -5.75
CA SER A 20 -15.15 26.54 -5.19
C SER A 20 -13.83 25.81 -4.98
N SER A 21 -13.46 25.58 -3.72
CA SER A 21 -12.23 24.89 -3.39
C SER A 21 -12.32 23.47 -3.92
N PRO A 22 -11.25 22.89 -4.52
CA PRO A 22 -11.23 21.47 -4.89
C PRO A 22 -11.61 20.52 -3.74
N ARG A 23 -11.48 20.97 -2.48
CA ARG A 23 -11.90 20.22 -1.29
C ARG A 23 -13.41 20.11 -1.10
N ASP A 24 -14.20 20.97 -1.75
CA ASP A 24 -15.66 20.92 -1.73
C ASP A 24 -16.22 20.00 -2.82
N GLU A 25 -15.36 19.43 -3.67
CA GLU A 25 -15.78 18.44 -4.65
C GLU A 25 -16.21 17.14 -3.95
N THR A 26 -17.25 16.51 -4.49
CA THR A 26 -17.80 15.26 -3.98
C THR A 26 -17.77 14.18 -5.05
N VAL A 27 -17.38 12.98 -4.66
CA VAL A 27 -17.36 11.79 -5.53
C VAL A 27 -18.18 10.69 -4.87
N ARG A 28 -19.12 10.12 -5.62
CA ARG A 28 -19.83 8.90 -5.21
C ARG A 28 -18.93 7.71 -5.51
N VAL A 29 -18.73 6.85 -4.52
CA VAL A 29 -17.94 5.63 -4.67
C VAL A 29 -18.81 4.44 -4.29
N ARG A 30 -18.89 3.49 -5.22
CA ARG A 30 -19.48 2.17 -4.99
C ARG A 30 -18.38 1.13 -5.00
N ILE A 31 -18.31 0.30 -3.98
CA ILE A 31 -17.26 -0.71 -3.87
C ILE A 31 -17.89 -2.08 -3.79
N GLU A 32 -17.52 -2.93 -4.74
CA GLU A 32 -18.00 -4.29 -4.88
C GLU A 32 -16.90 -5.26 -4.47
N THR A 33 -17.19 -6.06 -3.45
CA THR A 33 -16.31 -7.13 -2.98
C THR A 33 -17.12 -8.16 -2.19
N ASP A 34 -16.70 -9.41 -2.24
CA ASP A 34 -17.35 -10.52 -1.51
C ASP A 34 -16.90 -10.62 -0.05
N SER A 35 -15.95 -9.77 0.37
CA SER A 35 -15.31 -9.83 1.70
C SER A 35 -15.77 -8.70 2.64
N PRO A 36 -16.53 -9.00 3.71
CA PRO A 36 -17.06 -7.98 4.63
C PRO A 36 -15.99 -7.40 5.58
N GLU A 37 -14.78 -7.95 5.62
CA GLU A 37 -13.64 -7.44 6.40
C GLU A 37 -12.95 -6.26 5.71
N VAL A 38 -13.21 -6.05 4.43
CA VAL A 38 -12.65 -4.96 3.63
C VAL A 38 -13.23 -3.62 4.10
N SER A 39 -12.39 -2.59 4.17
CA SER A 39 -12.78 -1.23 4.51
C SER A 39 -12.00 -0.23 3.65
N LEU A 40 -12.67 0.87 3.31
CA LEU A 40 -12.07 2.02 2.65
C LEU A 40 -11.49 2.96 3.71
N PHE A 41 -10.23 3.33 3.54
CA PHE A 41 -9.56 4.31 4.37
C PHE A 41 -9.09 5.51 3.56
N ARG A 42 -9.21 6.68 4.15
CA ARG A 42 -8.65 7.94 3.66
C ARG A 42 -7.43 8.29 4.50
N ILE A 43 -6.35 8.70 3.86
CA ILE A 43 -5.18 9.27 4.52
C ILE A 43 -5.47 10.72 4.87
N THR A 44 -5.42 11.06 6.16
CA THR A 44 -5.73 12.41 6.66
C THR A 44 -4.49 13.23 6.95
N SER A 45 -3.39 12.59 7.33
CA SER A 45 -2.09 13.25 7.44
C SER A 45 -0.94 12.24 7.40
N GLU A 46 0.23 12.72 6.97
CA GLU A 46 1.46 11.94 6.95
C GLU A 46 2.59 12.75 7.58
N GLY A 47 3.43 12.08 8.35
CA GLY A 47 4.62 12.65 8.97
C GLY A 47 5.78 11.68 8.90
N TYR A 48 6.99 12.22 8.99
CA TYR A 48 8.21 11.44 9.09
C TYR A 48 8.97 11.87 10.33
N GLY A 49 9.52 10.90 11.06
CA GLY A 49 10.38 11.12 12.21
C GLY A 49 11.66 10.31 12.09
N SER A 50 12.67 10.66 12.88
CA SER A 50 13.89 9.86 13.01
C SER A 50 13.95 9.25 14.41
N VAL A 51 14.26 7.96 14.50
CA VAL A 51 14.49 7.24 15.75
C VAL A 51 15.96 6.86 15.84
N ALA A 52 16.63 7.27 16.91
CA ALA A 52 17.97 6.80 17.22
C ALA A 52 17.87 5.53 18.07
N THR A 53 18.59 4.49 17.66
CA THR A 53 18.70 3.21 18.38
C THR A 53 20.18 2.90 18.63
N ALA A 54 20.47 1.91 19.48
CA ALA A 54 21.84 1.47 19.73
C ALA A 54 22.57 0.98 18.46
N GLY A 55 21.82 0.59 17.42
CA GLY A 55 22.35 0.15 16.11
C GLY A 55 22.39 1.23 15.03
N GLY A 56 22.02 2.49 15.33
CA GLY A 56 22.02 3.60 14.37
C GLY A 56 20.73 4.41 14.35
N ALA A 57 20.65 5.38 13.43
CA ALA A 57 19.45 6.20 13.21
C ALA A 57 18.58 5.60 12.09
N GLY A 58 17.28 5.48 12.33
CA GLY A 58 16.27 5.08 11.35
C GLY A 58 15.21 6.14 11.16
N THR A 59 14.51 6.11 10.02
CA THR A 59 13.35 6.98 9.76
C THR A 59 12.06 6.18 9.94
N VAL A 60 11.08 6.76 10.64
CA VAL A 60 9.74 6.21 10.80
C VAL A 60 8.73 7.10 10.08
N GLY A 61 7.81 6.48 9.34
CA GLY A 61 6.63 7.18 8.80
C GLY A 61 5.45 7.02 9.74
N ILE A 62 4.73 8.10 10.00
CA ILE A 62 3.47 8.12 10.75
C ILE A 62 2.38 8.50 9.76
N ILE A 63 1.42 7.61 9.56
CA ILE A 63 0.28 7.84 8.68
C ILE A 63 -0.97 7.87 9.57
N HIS A 64 -1.68 8.98 9.57
CA HIS A 64 -3.02 9.05 10.13
C HIS A 64 -4.02 8.79 9.02
N TYR A 65 -4.96 7.90 9.31
CA TYR A 65 -6.00 7.54 8.38
C TYR A 65 -7.34 7.43 9.11
N GLN A 66 -8.41 7.70 8.37
CA GLN A 66 -9.79 7.59 8.82
C GLN A 66 -10.49 6.51 8.01
N ARG A 67 -11.32 5.70 8.68
CA ARG A 67 -12.20 4.75 7.99
C ARG A 67 -13.41 5.50 7.44
N GLU A 68 -13.61 5.44 6.13
CA GLU A 68 -14.76 6.04 5.46
C GLU A 68 -15.96 5.10 5.49
N CYS A 69 -15.76 3.83 5.12
CA CYS A 69 -16.79 2.79 5.24
C CYS A 69 -16.20 1.38 5.33
N ARG A 70 -17.06 0.44 5.73
CA ARG A 70 -16.82 -1.00 5.71
C ARG A 70 -17.72 -1.62 4.64
N MET A 71 -17.19 -2.59 3.89
CA MET A 71 -17.88 -3.17 2.74
C MET A 71 -19.07 -4.07 3.14
N PRO A 72 -20.08 -4.20 2.26
CA PRO A 72 -20.30 -3.44 1.02
C PRO A 72 -20.80 -2.01 1.32
N CYS A 73 -20.34 -1.00 0.57
CA CYS A 73 -20.77 0.39 0.77
C CYS A 73 -20.92 1.20 -0.54
N ASP A 74 -21.89 2.12 -0.53
CA ASP A 74 -22.10 3.21 -1.50
C ASP A 74 -22.02 4.51 -0.70
N VAL A 75 -20.92 5.24 -0.83
CA VAL A 75 -20.64 6.44 -0.03
C VAL A 75 -20.28 7.62 -0.90
N THR A 76 -20.70 8.82 -0.49
CA THR A 76 -20.28 10.07 -1.11
C THR A 76 -19.15 10.67 -0.29
N LEU A 77 -17.98 10.76 -0.89
CA LEU A 77 -16.77 11.25 -0.26
C LEU A 77 -16.56 12.72 -0.64
N ARG A 78 -16.24 13.54 0.35
CA ARG A 78 -15.72 14.91 0.15
C ARG A 78 -14.22 14.84 -0.10
N ASP A 79 -13.63 15.84 -0.74
CA ASP A 79 -12.18 15.93 -0.97
C ASP A 79 -11.57 14.66 -1.62
N PRO A 80 -11.92 14.37 -2.89
CA PRO A 80 -11.44 13.20 -3.63
C PRO A 80 -9.95 13.29 -4.03
N THR A 81 -9.28 14.40 -3.70
CA THR A 81 -7.86 14.66 -4.00
C THR A 81 -6.91 14.00 -3.02
N THR A 82 -7.43 13.55 -1.87
CA THR A 82 -6.68 12.82 -0.85
C THR A 82 -6.36 11.39 -1.29
N ASP A 83 -5.31 10.81 -0.69
CA ASP A 83 -4.96 9.42 -0.92
C ASP A 83 -5.93 8.49 -0.20
N PHE A 84 -6.44 7.50 -0.92
CA PHE A 84 -7.25 6.42 -0.38
C PHE A 84 -6.52 5.09 -0.51
N PHE A 85 -6.86 4.14 0.37
CA PHE A 85 -6.42 2.77 0.26
C PHE A 85 -7.46 1.82 0.84
N ILE A 86 -7.39 0.57 0.42
CA ILE A 86 -8.20 -0.52 0.94
C ILE A 86 -7.37 -1.30 1.97
N ALA A 87 -7.97 -1.57 3.13
CA ALA A 87 -7.40 -2.45 4.13
C ALA A 87 -8.50 -3.11 4.96
N GLY A 88 -8.12 -3.99 5.88
CA GLY A 88 -9.07 -4.69 6.72
C GLY A 88 -8.40 -5.65 7.68
N SER A 89 -9.20 -6.26 8.56
CA SER A 89 -8.68 -7.29 9.46
C SER A 89 -8.20 -8.50 8.65
N GLY A 90 -6.94 -8.89 8.80
CA GLY A 90 -6.35 -10.01 8.06
C GLY A 90 -6.10 -9.74 6.57
N ILE A 91 -6.39 -8.53 6.08
CA ILE A 91 -6.24 -8.15 4.67
C ILE A 91 -4.96 -7.34 4.51
N THR A 92 -4.21 -7.62 3.44
CA THR A 92 -3.02 -6.84 3.07
C THR A 92 -3.46 -5.45 2.57
N PRO A 93 -2.90 -4.32 3.03
CA PRO A 93 -3.27 -3.02 2.48
C PRO A 93 -3.00 -2.92 0.97
N SER A 94 -3.91 -2.28 0.21
CA SER A 94 -3.71 -1.99 -1.20
C SER A 94 -2.66 -0.90 -1.42
N ARG A 95 -2.29 -0.69 -2.68
CA ARG A 95 -1.63 0.56 -3.08
C ARG A 95 -2.56 1.76 -2.86
N ARG A 96 -1.97 2.92 -2.67
CA ARG A 96 -2.71 4.19 -2.59
C ARG A 96 -3.25 4.57 -3.97
N PHE A 97 -4.40 5.21 -3.99
CA PHE A 97 -5.03 5.72 -5.19
C PHE A 97 -5.84 6.98 -4.88
N THR A 98 -6.04 7.79 -5.91
CA THR A 98 -6.88 8.99 -5.90
C THR A 98 -8.19 8.70 -6.63
N LEU A 99 -9.27 9.35 -6.20
CA LEU A 99 -10.59 9.16 -6.81
C LEU A 99 -10.88 10.18 -7.92
N LEU A 100 -10.28 11.37 -7.83
CA LEU A 100 -10.57 12.48 -8.74
C LEU A 100 -10.27 12.12 -10.22
N ASP A 101 -9.21 11.36 -10.47
CA ASP A 101 -8.77 10.99 -11.82
C ASP A 101 -9.75 10.05 -12.55
N HIS A 102 -10.78 9.55 -11.86
CA HIS A 102 -11.71 8.55 -12.35
C HIS A 102 -13.16 9.06 -12.49
N GLY A 103 -13.42 10.34 -12.19
CA GLY A 103 -14.71 11.01 -12.34
C GLY A 103 -15.52 11.12 -11.04
N ARG A 104 -16.79 11.58 -11.18
CA ARG A 104 -17.67 11.91 -10.04
C ARG A 104 -18.50 10.74 -9.49
N ASP A 105 -18.55 9.64 -10.24
CA ASP A 105 -19.18 8.38 -9.85
C ASP A 105 -18.14 7.30 -10.14
N VAL A 106 -17.69 6.55 -9.14
CA VAL A 106 -16.58 5.61 -9.28
C VAL A 106 -17.01 4.26 -8.73
N SER A 107 -16.88 3.22 -9.55
CA SER A 107 -17.07 1.85 -9.11
C SER A 107 -15.71 1.17 -8.94
N LEU A 108 -15.44 0.62 -7.76
CA LEU A 108 -14.22 -0.10 -7.43
C LEU A 108 -14.53 -1.59 -7.26
N GLN A 109 -13.77 -2.42 -7.97
CA GLN A 109 -13.71 -3.85 -7.74
C GLN A 109 -12.45 -4.14 -6.92
N VAL A 110 -12.62 -4.83 -5.80
CA VAL A 110 -11.54 -5.11 -4.86
C VAL A 110 -11.33 -6.61 -4.72
N ASP A 111 -10.11 -7.04 -5.04
CA ASP A 111 -9.61 -8.40 -4.82
C ASP A 111 -8.72 -8.40 -3.56
N PRO A 112 -9.23 -8.82 -2.38
CA PRO A 112 -8.49 -8.73 -1.13
C PRO A 112 -7.36 -9.77 -1.06
N GLY A 113 -6.16 -9.31 -0.71
CA GLY A 113 -5.03 -10.16 -0.36
C GLY A 113 -5.04 -10.57 1.11
N SER A 114 -4.21 -11.55 1.48
CA SER A 114 -4.10 -12.04 2.87
C SER A 114 -2.82 -11.59 3.57
N SER A 115 -2.97 -10.86 4.68
CA SER A 115 -1.85 -10.44 5.53
C SER A 115 -1.15 -11.64 6.16
N GLY A 116 -1.91 -12.68 6.54
CA GLY A 116 -1.37 -13.90 7.11
C GLY A 116 -0.47 -14.65 6.12
N LEU A 117 -0.95 -14.85 4.88
CA LEU A 117 -0.17 -15.51 3.84
C LEU A 117 1.05 -14.68 3.41
N ARG A 118 0.92 -13.36 3.37
CA ARG A 118 2.06 -12.49 3.08
C ARG A 118 3.12 -12.56 4.19
N PHE A 119 2.70 -12.62 5.45
CA PHE A 119 3.61 -12.80 6.60
C PHE A 119 4.31 -14.16 6.57
N THR A 120 3.59 -15.26 6.30
CA THR A 120 4.23 -16.58 6.16
C THR A 120 5.20 -16.60 4.98
N GLY A 121 4.88 -15.92 3.89
CA GLY A 121 5.78 -15.69 2.76
C GLY A 121 7.08 -14.98 3.18
N TRP A 122 6.98 -13.92 3.98
CA TRP A 122 8.15 -13.21 4.51
C TRP A 122 9.01 -14.09 5.41
N VAL A 123 8.41 -14.78 6.38
CA VAL A 123 9.13 -15.65 7.31
C VAL A 123 9.83 -16.79 6.57
N SER A 124 9.13 -17.46 5.65
CA SER A 124 9.70 -18.55 4.85
C SER A 124 10.83 -18.07 3.95
N THR A 125 10.67 -16.91 3.31
CA THR A 125 11.74 -16.32 2.48
C THR A 125 12.97 -15.97 3.31
N LEU A 126 12.79 -15.33 4.47
CA LEU A 126 13.91 -14.99 5.36
C LEU A 126 14.65 -16.24 5.84
N MET A 127 13.92 -17.25 6.32
CA MET A 127 14.51 -18.53 6.71
C MET A 127 15.21 -19.21 5.54
N GLY A 128 14.62 -19.15 4.34
CA GLY A 128 15.19 -19.68 3.12
C GLY A 128 16.52 -19.02 2.76
N VAL A 129 16.59 -17.69 2.82
CA VAL A 129 17.82 -16.91 2.59
C VAL A 129 18.89 -17.27 3.61
N SER A 130 18.54 -17.33 4.90
CA SER A 130 19.50 -17.70 5.94
C SER A 130 20.06 -19.11 5.74
N LEU A 131 19.21 -20.08 5.40
CA LEU A 131 19.66 -21.45 5.12
C LEU A 131 20.49 -21.56 3.84
N ALA A 132 20.15 -20.81 2.79
CA ALA A 132 20.93 -20.78 1.56
C ALA A 132 22.32 -20.17 1.79
N ILE A 133 22.42 -19.09 2.57
CA ILE A 133 23.71 -18.48 2.95
C ILE A 133 24.52 -19.48 3.79
N LEU A 134 23.92 -20.09 4.81
CA LEU A 134 24.58 -21.10 5.64
C LEU A 134 25.07 -22.27 4.77
N GLY A 135 24.20 -22.82 3.91
CA GLY A 135 24.55 -23.92 3.03
C GLY A 135 25.69 -23.57 2.07
N GLY A 136 25.63 -22.39 1.45
CA GLY A 136 26.66 -21.87 0.56
C GLY A 136 28.00 -21.67 1.28
N THR A 137 28.00 -21.07 2.47
CA THR A 137 29.24 -20.88 3.26
C THR A 137 29.88 -22.21 3.66
N MET A 138 29.08 -23.22 4.04
CA MET A 138 29.60 -24.55 4.39
C MET A 138 30.19 -25.28 3.18
N MET A 139 29.60 -25.13 1.99
CA MET A 139 30.19 -25.68 0.76
C MET A 139 31.49 -24.97 0.35
N LEU A 140 31.61 -23.66 0.59
CA LEU A 140 32.86 -22.94 0.35
C LEU A 140 33.98 -23.44 1.27
N ILE A 141 33.69 -23.63 2.56
CA ILE A 141 34.65 -24.17 3.55
C ILE A 141 35.09 -25.59 3.16
N ASP A 142 34.16 -26.45 2.75
CA ASP A 142 34.45 -27.81 2.24
C ASP A 142 35.39 -27.75 1.03
N SER A 143 35.15 -26.85 0.08
CA SER A 143 35.97 -26.70 -1.13
C SER A 143 37.39 -26.20 -0.86
N SER A 144 37.59 -25.39 0.20
CA SER A 144 38.92 -24.90 0.60
C SER A 144 39.72 -25.87 1.47
N SER A 145 39.09 -26.92 2.00
CA SER A 145 39.71 -27.88 2.94
C SER A 145 40.11 -29.20 2.25
N ALA A 146 40.12 -29.24 0.92
CA ALA A 146 40.35 -30.45 0.12
C ALA A 146 41.81 -30.96 0.10
N GLU A 147 42.71 -30.32 0.86
CA GLU A 147 44.10 -30.74 1.03
C GLU A 147 44.28 -31.23 2.48
N ASP A 148 44.44 -32.55 2.65
CA ASP A 148 44.62 -33.29 3.91
C ASP A 148 43.42 -33.32 4.89
N SER A 149 42.65 -34.42 4.87
CA SER A 149 42.52 -35.35 6.01
C SER A 149 41.29 -36.26 5.98
N SER A 150 41.52 -37.50 6.41
CA SER A 150 40.61 -38.63 6.59
C SER A 150 39.71 -38.52 7.84
N LEU A 151 39.13 -37.35 8.13
CA LEU A 151 38.22 -37.15 9.26
C LEU A 151 36.75 -37.27 8.82
N PRO A 152 35.82 -37.78 9.67
CA PRO A 152 34.39 -37.85 9.38
C PRO A 152 33.69 -36.50 9.14
N GLU A 153 34.38 -35.40 9.41
CA GLU A 153 33.89 -34.01 9.31
C GLU A 153 33.68 -33.56 7.85
N ASP A 154 34.43 -34.11 6.90
CA ASP A 154 34.32 -33.86 5.46
C ASP A 154 32.88 -34.11 4.94
N LYS A 155 32.26 -35.18 5.40
CA LYS A 155 30.90 -35.56 5.04
C LYS A 155 29.86 -34.75 5.79
N LEU A 156 30.19 -34.18 6.94
CA LEU A 156 29.24 -33.40 7.73
C LEU A 156 29.01 -32.04 7.09
N PHE A 157 30.07 -31.29 6.77
CA PHE A 157 29.96 -29.97 6.13
C PHE A 157 29.26 -30.06 4.77
N ARG A 158 29.59 -31.07 3.97
CA ARG A 158 28.91 -31.30 2.69
C ARG A 158 27.43 -31.68 2.86
N LYS A 159 27.09 -32.56 3.82
CA LYS A 159 25.69 -32.95 4.07
C LYS A 159 24.86 -31.77 4.58
N VAL A 160 25.40 -31.01 5.53
CA VAL A 160 24.76 -29.80 6.07
C VAL A 160 24.65 -28.75 4.97
N GLY A 161 25.72 -28.52 4.21
CA GLY A 161 25.77 -27.58 3.09
C GLY A 161 24.67 -27.84 2.05
N VAL A 162 24.65 -29.06 1.51
CA VAL A 162 23.64 -29.48 0.53
C VAL A 162 22.23 -29.48 1.13
N GLY A 163 22.07 -29.98 2.36
CA GLY A 163 20.77 -30.03 3.04
C GLY A 163 20.18 -28.64 3.28
N SER A 164 20.99 -27.71 3.78
CA SER A 164 20.59 -26.32 4.00
C SER A 164 20.31 -25.58 2.68
N LEU A 165 21.07 -25.84 1.61
CA LEU A 165 20.83 -25.23 0.31
C LEU A 165 19.49 -25.70 -0.30
N ILE A 166 19.21 -27.01 -0.27
CA ILE A 166 17.94 -27.58 -0.75
C ILE A 166 16.77 -27.09 0.10
N GLY A 167 16.90 -27.17 1.42
CA GLY A 167 15.87 -26.70 2.35
C GLY A 167 15.60 -25.20 2.21
N GLY A 168 16.66 -24.41 2.09
CA GLY A 168 16.57 -22.96 1.89
C GLY A 168 15.90 -22.61 0.55
N GLY A 169 16.31 -23.28 -0.53
CA GLY A 169 15.70 -23.12 -1.85
C GLY A 169 14.21 -23.48 -1.86
N ALA A 170 13.83 -24.60 -1.22
CA ALA A 170 12.43 -25.00 -1.12
C ALA A 170 11.57 -23.96 -0.38
N LEU A 171 12.08 -23.39 0.71
CA LEU A 171 11.37 -22.33 1.45
C LEU A 171 11.21 -21.05 0.63
N MET A 172 12.22 -20.66 -0.17
CA MET A 172 12.10 -19.51 -1.07
C MET A 172 11.07 -19.73 -2.17
N VAL A 173 11.04 -20.94 -2.77
CA VAL A 173 10.08 -21.30 -3.81
C VAL A 173 8.63 -21.19 -3.31
N ILE A 174 8.39 -21.45 -2.02
CA ILE A 174 7.08 -21.27 -1.39
C ILE A 174 6.87 -19.81 -0.99
N GLY A 175 7.88 -19.17 -0.39
CA GLY A 175 7.76 -17.87 0.23
C GLY A 175 7.57 -16.72 -0.75
N ILE A 176 8.33 -16.71 -1.85
CA ILE A 176 8.31 -15.61 -2.83
C ILE A 176 6.92 -15.47 -3.47
N PRO A 177 6.28 -16.55 -4.00
CA PRO A 177 4.92 -16.45 -4.52
C PRO A 177 3.90 -15.95 -3.48
N LEU A 178 4.01 -16.40 -2.23
CA LEU A 178 3.13 -15.95 -1.16
C LEU A 178 3.25 -14.43 -0.91
N ILE A 179 4.46 -13.86 -1.01
CA ILE A 179 4.64 -12.41 -0.89
C ILE A 179 4.10 -11.68 -2.12
N ALA A 180 4.37 -12.21 -3.32
CA ALA A 180 4.08 -11.56 -4.59
C ALA A 180 2.57 -11.53 -4.91
N PHE A 181 1.85 -12.61 -4.62
CA PHE A 181 0.46 -12.76 -5.03
C PHE A 181 -0.58 -12.43 -3.95
N ASN A 182 -0.20 -12.26 -2.68
CA ASN A 182 -1.14 -11.91 -1.60
C ASN A 182 -1.26 -10.39 -1.36
N GLY A 183 -1.07 -9.59 -2.42
CA GLY A 183 -1.40 -8.16 -2.41
C GLY A 183 -2.90 -7.93 -2.62
N THR A 184 -3.43 -6.83 -2.09
CA THR A 184 -4.79 -6.38 -2.42
C THR A 184 -4.75 -5.55 -3.69
N ASP A 185 -5.55 -5.93 -4.67
CA ASP A 185 -5.69 -5.23 -5.95
C ASP A 185 -7.01 -4.45 -6.00
N VAL A 186 -6.96 -3.27 -6.59
CA VAL A 186 -8.10 -2.36 -6.72
C VAL A 186 -8.21 -1.98 -8.19
N LYS A 187 -9.34 -2.32 -8.80
CA LYS A 187 -9.63 -2.05 -10.20
C LYS A 187 -10.78 -1.05 -10.28
N PHE A 188 -10.62 -0.03 -11.11
CA PHE A 188 -11.69 0.89 -11.42
C PHE A 188 -12.56 0.26 -12.52
N ALA A 189 -13.81 -0.04 -12.20
CA ALA A 189 -14.75 -0.52 -13.19
C ALA A 189 -15.06 0.62 -14.18
N PRO A 190 -15.07 0.35 -15.50
CA PRO A 190 -15.34 1.37 -16.49
C PRO A 190 -16.75 1.93 -16.29
N ASN A 191 -16.84 3.23 -16.03
CA ASN A 191 -18.11 3.92 -16.07
C ASN A 191 -18.70 3.82 -17.47
N LYS A 192 -19.95 3.35 -17.57
CA LYS A 192 -20.73 3.36 -18.82
C LYS A 192 -20.97 4.75 -19.42
N LEU A 193 -20.49 5.82 -18.78
CA LEU A 193 -20.77 7.21 -19.14
C LEU A 193 -19.67 7.90 -19.97
N THR A 194 -18.51 7.28 -20.17
CA THR A 194 -17.42 7.80 -21.02
C THR A 194 -17.42 7.20 -22.43
N GLY A 195 -18.60 6.82 -22.92
CA GLY A 195 -18.79 6.25 -24.25
C GLY A 195 -19.65 7.12 -25.17
N ASN A 196 -19.51 8.45 -25.16
CA ASN A 196 -20.10 9.29 -26.21
C ASN A 196 -19.53 10.73 -26.28
N GLN A 197 -18.21 10.91 -26.38
CA GLN A 197 -17.65 12.19 -26.83
C GLN A 197 -16.49 11.95 -27.79
N GLY A 198 -16.79 11.98 -29.07
CA GLY A 198 -15.78 12.02 -30.12
C GLY A 198 -16.27 11.39 -31.41
N MET A 199 -17.02 12.15 -32.21
CA MET A 199 -16.95 12.23 -33.68
C MET A 199 -18.21 12.95 -34.20
N ASP A 200 -18.27 14.26 -33.98
CA ASP A 200 -18.98 15.19 -34.84
C ASP A 200 -18.05 16.40 -35.00
N LEU A 201 -17.26 16.38 -36.08
CA LEU A 201 -16.74 17.52 -36.84
C LEU A 201 -15.96 17.01 -38.05
#